data_AF-A0A7R9A661-F1
#
_entry.id   AF-A0A7R9A661-F1
#
_cell.length_a   1.000
_cell.length_b   1.000
_cell.length_c   1.000
_cell.angle_alpha   90.00
_cell.angle_beta   90.00
_cell.angle_gamma   90.00
#
_symmetry.space_group_name_H-M   'P 1'
#
loop_
_entity.id
_entity.type
_entity.pdbx_description
1 polymer ?
#
loop_
_entity_poly.entity_id
_entity_poly.type
_entity_poly.pdbx_seq_one_letter_code
_entity_poly.pdbx_strand_id
1 'polypeptide(L)'
;MATWGAKALKNMLIVPPGSGIVHQVNLEYLARVVFQSDDASSPLLFPDSLVGTDSHTTMINGLGVFGWGVGVESGDISGIEAEAVMLGQCISMVLPPVVGYRIVGHLNPLATATDVVLTITKHLREVGVVGKLVEFFGPGVASLSIADRATISNMCPEYGATLAFFPVDINTLQYLTLTGQCSRFAEEGGVSNSICRDYQLRDLGTFTAAGRKEAIGRIEAYLKTVKMYRQYEDAAQDPVFSKVVELDLGNVVPSVSGPKRPQDRISVDELKQEFLSNLTNKVSRRIENR
;
A
#
# COMPACT_ATOMS: atom_id res chain seq x y z
N MET A 1 -15.35 -21.86 12.70
CA MET A 1 -13.93 -22.17 12.99
C MET A 1 -13.13 -20.91 13.25
N ALA A 2 -13.12 -19.93 12.35
CA ALA A 2 -12.41 -18.66 12.53
C ALA A 2 -12.80 -17.95 13.85
N THR A 3 -14.09 -17.73 14.12
CA THR A 3 -14.57 -17.09 15.37
C THR A 3 -14.15 -17.81 16.65
N TRP A 4 -13.94 -19.13 16.60
CA TRP A 4 -13.38 -19.88 17.73
C TRP A 4 -11.90 -19.54 17.91
N GLY A 5 -11.13 -19.48 16.82
CA GLY A 5 -9.72 -19.11 16.84
C GLY A 5 -9.47 -17.74 17.47
N ALA A 6 -10.25 -16.72 17.09
CA ALA A 6 -10.13 -15.38 17.68
C ALA A 6 -10.42 -15.34 19.20
N LYS A 7 -11.22 -16.28 19.71
CA LYS A 7 -11.47 -16.40 21.16
C LYS A 7 -10.42 -17.25 21.87
N ALA A 8 -9.84 -18.22 21.17
CA ALA A 8 -8.89 -19.18 21.73
C ALA A 8 -7.44 -18.65 21.74
N LEU A 9 -7.09 -17.77 20.79
CA LEU A 9 -5.73 -17.28 20.59
C LEU A 9 -5.64 -15.79 20.94
N LYS A 10 -4.57 -15.42 21.65
CA LYS A 10 -4.18 -14.01 21.81
C LYS A 10 -3.69 -13.47 20.47
N ASN A 11 -3.87 -12.18 20.24
CA ASN A 11 -3.42 -11.47 19.02
C ASN A 11 -4.05 -11.99 17.71
N MET A 12 -5.19 -12.69 17.80
CA MET A 12 -5.96 -13.09 16.62
C MET A 12 -7.23 -12.25 16.53
N LEU A 13 -7.23 -11.31 15.59
CA LEU A 13 -8.39 -10.50 15.26
C LEU A 13 -9.06 -11.03 13.99
N ILE A 14 -10.39 -11.03 13.95
CA ILE A 14 -11.15 -11.37 12.75
C ILE A 14 -12.05 -10.21 12.37
N VAL A 15 -11.96 -9.79 11.12
CA VAL A 15 -12.93 -8.85 10.53
C VAL A 15 -14.11 -9.67 9.98
N PRO A 16 -15.36 -9.41 10.41
CA PRO A 16 -16.48 -10.22 9.98
C PRO A 16 -16.84 -9.96 8.49
N PRO A 17 -17.49 -10.93 7.82
CA PRO A 17 -17.97 -10.74 6.45
C PRO A 17 -18.87 -9.50 6.33
N GLY A 18 -18.75 -8.78 5.21
CA GLY A 18 -19.54 -7.56 4.96
C GLY A 18 -18.93 -6.27 5.51
N SER A 19 -17.75 -6.32 6.14
CA SER A 19 -17.07 -5.13 6.70
C SER A 19 -16.15 -4.40 5.71
N GLY A 20 -16.22 -4.73 4.42
CA GLY A 20 -15.33 -4.23 3.38
C GLY A 20 -14.26 -5.23 2.93
N ILE A 21 -13.33 -4.75 2.10
CA ILE A 21 -12.24 -5.55 1.52
C ILE A 21 -11.00 -5.42 2.41
N VAL A 22 -10.27 -6.52 2.61
CA VAL A 22 -9.14 -6.63 3.56
C VAL A 22 -8.13 -5.48 3.45
N HIS A 23 -7.72 -5.09 2.26
CA HIS A 23 -6.71 -4.05 2.06
C HIS A 23 -7.20 -2.66 2.46
N GLN A 24 -8.46 -2.33 2.18
CA GLN A 24 -9.05 -1.07 2.59
C GLN A 24 -9.27 -1.02 4.10
N VAL A 25 -9.76 -2.12 4.69
CA VAL A 25 -9.88 -2.25 6.15
C VAL A 25 -8.51 -2.13 6.81
N ASN A 26 -7.47 -2.69 6.20
CA ASN A 26 -6.11 -2.58 6.71
C ASN A 26 -5.63 -1.12 6.71
N LEU A 27 -5.78 -0.42 5.57
CA LEU A 27 -5.38 0.98 5.39
C LEU A 27 -6.07 1.92 6.39
N GLU A 28 -7.37 1.75 6.59
CA GLU A 28 -8.19 2.67 7.38
C GLU A 28 -8.20 2.34 8.88
N TYR A 29 -8.02 1.06 9.27
CA TYR A 29 -8.34 0.61 10.63
C TYR A 29 -7.41 -0.40 11.29
N LEU A 30 -6.54 -1.12 10.56
CA LEU A 30 -5.62 -2.08 11.19
C LEU A 30 -4.20 -1.55 11.26
N ALA A 31 -3.75 -0.87 10.21
CA ALA A 31 -2.42 -0.28 10.13
C ALA A 31 -2.21 0.72 11.27
N ARG A 32 -1.05 0.62 11.92
CA ARG A 32 -0.68 1.46 13.06
C ARG A 32 0.39 2.48 12.68
N VAL A 33 1.18 2.20 11.63
CA VAL A 33 2.36 2.96 11.17
C VAL A 33 3.53 2.90 12.15
N VAL A 34 3.28 3.06 13.45
CA VAL A 34 4.25 2.80 14.52
C VAL A 34 3.56 2.00 15.61
N PHE A 35 4.18 0.89 16.01
CA PHE A 35 3.75 0.11 17.16
C PHE A 35 4.40 0.63 18.44
N GLN A 36 3.68 0.45 19.54
CA GLN A 36 4.19 0.60 20.89
C GLN A 36 4.10 -0.76 21.59
N SER A 37 5.15 -1.19 22.27
CA SER A 37 5.13 -2.44 23.03
C SER A 37 4.18 -2.35 24.23
N ASP A 38 3.52 -3.46 24.52
CA ASP A 38 2.65 -3.59 25.70
C ASP A 38 3.44 -3.70 27.02
N ASP A 39 4.76 -3.89 26.95
CA ASP A 39 5.63 -3.95 28.13
C ASP A 39 5.85 -2.55 28.73
N ALA A 40 5.19 -2.30 29.85
CA ALA A 40 5.31 -1.05 30.60
C ALA A 40 6.70 -0.82 31.20
N SER A 41 7.53 -1.87 31.33
CA SER A 41 8.88 -1.76 31.90
C SER A 41 9.93 -1.32 30.88
N SER A 42 9.67 -1.48 29.58
CA SER A 42 10.54 -1.05 28.49
C SER A 42 9.69 -0.65 27.27
N PRO A 43 9.15 0.58 27.22
CA PRO A 43 8.33 1.03 26.10
C PRO A 43 9.18 1.14 24.83
N LEU A 44 9.01 0.20 23.92
CA LEU A 44 9.64 0.17 22.61
C LEU A 44 8.68 0.71 21.56
N LEU A 45 9.19 1.61 20.71
CA LEU A 45 8.52 2.05 19.49
C LEU A 45 9.25 1.46 18.30
N PHE A 46 8.50 0.92 17.34
CA PHE A 46 9.04 0.33 16.12
C PHE A 46 8.07 0.53 14.94
N PRO A 47 8.57 0.61 13.69
CA PRO A 47 7.71 0.82 12.54
C PRO A 47 6.78 -0.38 12.33
N ASP A 48 5.60 -0.10 11.82
CA ASP A 48 4.66 -1.13 11.37
C ASP A 48 5.20 -1.83 10.11
N SER A 49 5.11 -3.15 10.10
CA SER A 49 5.47 -4.00 8.98
C SER A 49 4.66 -5.28 9.02
N LEU A 50 4.28 -5.82 7.87
CA LEU A 50 3.52 -7.07 7.80
C LEU A 50 3.78 -7.89 6.55
N VAL A 51 3.47 -9.18 6.63
CA VAL A 51 3.27 -10.04 5.46
C VAL A 51 1.84 -10.56 5.48
N GLY A 52 1.24 -10.70 4.31
CA GLY A 52 -0.14 -11.17 4.17
C GLY A 52 -0.25 -12.33 3.20
N THR A 53 -1.28 -13.16 3.35
CA THR A 53 -1.59 -14.25 2.41
C THR A 53 -2.36 -13.77 1.18
N ASP A 54 -2.24 -12.49 0.85
CA ASP A 54 -2.89 -11.82 -0.28
C ASP A 54 -1.83 -11.03 -1.05
N SER A 55 -1.83 -11.12 -2.39
CA SER A 55 -0.85 -10.43 -3.25
C SER A 55 -0.93 -8.92 -3.14
N HIS A 56 -2.11 -8.37 -2.90
CA HIS A 56 -2.35 -6.93 -2.82
C HIS A 56 -2.10 -6.36 -1.41
N THR A 57 -1.51 -7.15 -0.50
CA THR A 57 -1.00 -6.67 0.80
C THR A 57 -0.13 -5.41 0.64
N THR A 58 0.54 -5.28 -0.51
CA THR A 58 1.34 -4.11 -0.91
C THR A 58 0.56 -2.79 -0.93
N MET A 59 -0.77 -2.78 -0.97
CA MET A 59 -1.58 -1.56 -0.87
C MET A 59 -1.23 -0.71 0.36
N ILE A 60 -0.83 -1.35 1.46
CA ILE A 60 -0.47 -0.66 2.70
C ILE A 60 0.82 0.16 2.60
N ASN A 61 1.65 -0.11 1.58
CA ASN A 61 2.89 0.62 1.35
C ASN A 61 2.64 2.09 1.00
N GLY A 62 1.45 2.42 0.50
CA GLY A 62 1.01 3.81 0.26
C GLY A 62 0.87 4.64 1.54
N LEU A 63 0.75 3.97 2.71
CA LEU A 63 0.70 4.59 4.03
C LEU A 63 2.08 4.59 4.74
N GLY A 64 3.13 4.09 4.07
CA GLY A 64 4.47 3.96 4.66
C GLY A 64 4.64 2.77 5.58
N VAL A 65 3.77 1.77 5.50
CA VAL A 65 3.92 0.47 6.18
C VAL A 65 4.61 -0.51 5.24
N PHE A 66 5.69 -1.14 5.71
CA PHE A 66 6.47 -2.06 4.89
C PHE A 66 5.83 -3.45 4.88
N GLY A 67 5.25 -3.87 3.76
CA GLY A 67 4.59 -5.17 3.70
C GLY A 67 4.20 -5.66 2.31
N TRP A 68 4.12 -6.97 2.14
CA TRP A 68 3.86 -7.62 0.85
C TRP A 68 3.16 -8.98 1.03
N GLY A 69 2.71 -9.54 -0.09
CA GLY A 69 2.07 -10.85 -0.13
C GLY A 69 3.10 -11.98 -0.10
N VAL A 70 2.88 -12.99 0.76
CA VAL A 70 3.72 -14.20 0.87
C VAL A 70 2.97 -15.44 0.39
N GLY A 71 3.69 -16.41 -0.16
CA GLY A 71 3.12 -17.65 -0.71
C GLY A 71 2.22 -17.49 -1.95
N VAL A 72 2.29 -16.36 -2.67
CA VAL A 72 1.50 -16.12 -3.90
C VAL A 72 2.35 -16.21 -5.18
N GLU A 73 3.63 -15.88 -5.12
CA GLU A 73 4.50 -15.80 -6.31
C GLU A 73 5.44 -17.01 -6.51
N SER A 74 5.79 -17.75 -5.44
CA SER A 74 6.80 -18.82 -5.52
C SER A 74 6.26 -20.19 -5.95
N GLY A 75 4.95 -20.34 -6.17
CA GLY A 75 4.34 -21.65 -6.42
C GLY A 75 4.32 -22.57 -5.19
N ASP A 76 4.76 -22.04 -4.04
CA ASP A 76 4.65 -22.70 -2.75
C ASP A 76 3.21 -22.69 -2.24
N ILE A 77 2.90 -23.59 -1.31
CA ILE A 77 1.59 -23.68 -0.68
C ILE A 77 1.30 -22.34 0.02
N SER A 78 0.27 -21.66 -0.45
CA SER A 78 -0.16 -20.37 0.07
C SER A 78 -0.38 -20.43 1.59
N GLY A 79 0.29 -19.54 2.32
CA GLY A 79 0.11 -19.38 3.76
C GLY A 79 1.15 -20.03 4.68
N ILE A 80 2.03 -20.92 4.20
CA ILE A 80 3.07 -21.53 5.05
C ILE A 80 4.02 -20.47 5.62
N GLU A 81 4.45 -19.52 4.78
CA GLU A 81 5.34 -18.43 5.20
C GLU A 81 4.67 -17.54 6.25
N ALA A 82 3.38 -17.23 6.08
CA ALA A 82 2.62 -16.46 7.05
C ALA A 82 2.46 -17.21 8.38
N GLU A 83 2.18 -18.51 8.34
CA GLU A 83 2.12 -19.36 9.53
C GLU A 83 3.47 -19.41 10.26
N ALA A 84 4.58 -19.58 9.53
CA ALA A 84 5.92 -19.59 10.10
C ALA A 84 6.23 -18.27 10.82
N VAL A 85 5.85 -17.12 10.25
CA VAL A 85 5.98 -15.81 10.90
C VAL A 85 5.14 -15.73 12.18
N MET A 86 3.91 -16.25 12.16
CA MET A 86 3.08 -16.33 13.37
C MET A 86 3.71 -17.19 14.48
N LEU A 87 4.52 -18.19 14.11
CA LEU A 87 5.29 -19.04 15.02
C LEU A 87 6.65 -18.43 15.42
N GLY A 88 6.95 -17.21 15.00
CA GLY A 88 8.17 -16.47 15.37
C GLY A 88 9.36 -16.71 14.44
N GLN A 89 9.18 -17.35 13.28
CA GLN A 89 10.23 -17.42 12.27
C GLN A 89 10.36 -16.08 11.52
N CYS A 90 11.60 -15.69 11.22
CA CYS A 90 11.85 -14.54 10.36
C CYS A 90 11.65 -14.92 8.89
N ILE A 91 11.16 -13.98 8.07
CA ILE A 91 11.17 -14.16 6.63
C ILE A 91 12.61 -14.16 6.12
N SER A 92 12.94 -15.15 5.29
CA SER A 92 14.22 -15.21 4.59
C SER A 92 14.07 -14.56 3.22
N MET A 93 14.84 -13.51 2.96
CA MET A 93 14.85 -12.83 1.66
C MET A 93 16.27 -12.43 1.26
N VAL A 94 16.57 -12.52 -0.03
CA VAL A 94 17.78 -11.90 -0.58
C VAL A 94 17.60 -10.39 -0.51
N LEU A 95 18.61 -9.64 -0.06
CA LEU A 95 18.56 -8.19 -0.01
C LEU A 95 18.26 -7.63 -1.41
N PRO A 96 17.07 -7.07 -1.63
CA PRO A 96 16.63 -6.68 -2.97
C PRO A 96 17.23 -5.32 -3.33
N PRO A 97 17.58 -5.09 -4.62
CA PRO A 97 17.91 -3.76 -5.09
C PRO A 97 16.67 -2.85 -5.02
N VAL A 98 16.90 -1.56 -4.81
CA VAL A 98 15.83 -0.56 -4.70
C VAL A 98 15.86 0.35 -5.92
N VAL A 99 14.75 0.39 -6.65
CA VAL A 99 14.53 1.31 -7.77
C VAL A 99 13.82 2.54 -7.22
N GLY A 100 14.50 3.68 -7.26
CA GLY A 100 13.91 4.98 -6.92
C GLY A 100 13.02 5.46 -8.06
N TYR A 101 11.74 5.68 -7.81
CA TYR A 101 10.81 6.23 -8.76
C TYR A 101 10.51 7.70 -8.42
N ARG A 102 11.18 8.60 -9.14
CA ARG A 102 11.10 10.04 -8.94
C ARG A 102 9.85 10.59 -9.61
N ILE A 103 8.97 11.22 -8.85
CA ILE A 103 7.78 11.92 -9.36
C ILE A 103 8.03 13.42 -9.29
N VAL A 104 7.85 14.10 -10.41
CA VAL A 104 7.99 15.56 -10.54
C VAL A 104 6.78 16.16 -11.26
N GLY A 105 6.71 17.49 -11.29
CA GLY A 105 5.63 18.21 -11.96
C GLY A 105 4.30 18.16 -11.21
N HIS A 106 3.24 18.54 -11.91
CA HIS A 106 1.88 18.57 -11.38
C HIS A 106 0.93 17.85 -12.34
N LEU A 107 -0.05 17.15 -11.76
CA LEU A 107 -1.04 16.43 -12.54
C LEU A 107 -1.92 17.42 -13.33
N ASN A 108 -2.15 17.12 -14.61
CA ASN A 108 -3.10 17.86 -15.43
C ASN A 108 -4.50 17.77 -14.78
N PRO A 109 -5.28 18.87 -14.67
CA PRO A 109 -6.63 18.85 -14.10
C PRO A 109 -7.61 17.87 -14.75
N LEU A 110 -7.36 17.46 -16.00
CA LEU A 110 -8.17 16.47 -16.71
C LEU A 110 -7.74 15.03 -16.44
N ALA A 111 -6.53 14.82 -15.92
CA ALA A 111 -6.01 13.51 -15.56
C ALA A 111 -6.44 13.13 -14.14
N THR A 112 -6.72 11.85 -13.95
CA THR A 112 -7.19 11.27 -12.70
C THR A 112 -6.09 10.44 -12.04
N ALA A 113 -6.30 10.05 -10.78
CA ALA A 113 -5.43 9.13 -10.07
C ALA A 113 -5.22 7.80 -10.84
N THR A 114 -6.27 7.30 -11.48
CA THR A 114 -6.22 6.09 -12.31
C THR A 114 -5.24 6.25 -13.46
N ASP A 115 -5.17 7.44 -14.09
CA ASP A 115 -4.25 7.70 -15.19
C ASP A 115 -2.79 7.67 -14.75
N VAL A 116 -2.52 8.21 -13.57
CA VAL A 116 -1.19 8.16 -12.94
C VAL A 116 -0.81 6.70 -12.68
N VAL A 117 -1.69 5.93 -12.07
CA VAL A 117 -1.48 4.52 -11.74
C VAL A 117 -1.20 3.68 -13.00
N LEU A 118 -2.00 3.85 -14.06
CA LEU A 118 -1.79 3.14 -15.31
C LEU A 118 -0.47 3.54 -15.99
N THR A 119 -0.11 4.81 -15.93
CA THR A 119 1.16 5.32 -16.50
C THR A 119 2.35 4.73 -15.76
N ILE A 120 2.32 4.75 -14.42
CA ILE A 120 3.37 4.15 -13.58
C ILE A 120 3.45 2.65 -13.80
N THR A 121 2.33 1.94 -13.86
CA THR A 121 2.28 0.48 -14.05
C THR A 121 2.92 0.07 -15.36
N LYS A 122 2.56 0.73 -16.47
CA LYS A 122 3.17 0.48 -17.78
C LYS A 122 4.67 0.78 -17.75
N HIS A 123 5.06 1.94 -17.21
CA HIS A 123 6.46 2.36 -17.20
C HIS A 123 7.34 1.43 -16.35
N LEU A 124 6.91 1.05 -15.15
CA LEU A 124 7.65 0.12 -14.28
C LEU A 124 7.77 -1.28 -14.91
N ARG A 125 6.75 -1.72 -15.65
CA ARG A 125 6.81 -2.98 -16.41
C ARG A 125 7.88 -2.93 -17.49
N GLU A 126 7.98 -1.82 -18.23
CA GLU A 126 9.02 -1.61 -19.26
C GLU A 126 10.42 -1.51 -18.64
N VAL A 127 10.55 -0.90 -17.46
CA VAL A 127 11.81 -0.79 -16.71
C VAL A 127 12.32 -2.15 -16.21
N GLY A 128 11.43 -3.11 -15.96
CA GLY A 128 11.78 -4.45 -15.47
C GLY A 128 12.16 -4.46 -13.99
N VAL A 129 11.15 -4.33 -13.13
CA VAL A 129 11.30 -4.27 -11.66
C VAL A 129 11.01 -5.60 -10.93
N VAL A 130 10.98 -6.72 -11.67
CA VAL A 130 10.70 -8.04 -11.09
C VAL A 130 11.70 -8.40 -9.98
N GLY A 131 11.18 -8.73 -8.79
CA GLY A 131 11.97 -9.10 -7.62
C GLY A 131 12.77 -7.94 -6.98
N LYS A 132 12.42 -6.70 -7.31
CA LYS A 132 13.04 -5.48 -6.77
C LYS A 132 12.04 -4.73 -5.90
N LEU A 133 12.56 -3.84 -5.05
CA LEU A 133 11.72 -2.87 -4.37
C LEU A 133 11.60 -1.62 -5.24
N VAL A 134 10.44 -1.00 -5.25
CA VAL A 134 10.24 0.33 -5.81
C VAL A 134 9.99 1.27 -4.64
N GLU A 135 10.75 2.37 -4.55
CA GLU A 135 10.52 3.41 -3.56
C GLU A 135 10.24 4.73 -4.29
N PHE A 136 9.13 5.37 -3.95
CA PHE A 136 8.70 6.62 -4.58
C PHE A 136 9.30 7.82 -3.85
N PHE A 137 9.79 8.80 -4.61
CA PHE A 137 10.37 10.01 -4.06
C PHE A 137 10.20 11.21 -5.01
N GLY A 138 10.66 12.39 -4.57
CA GLY A 138 10.59 13.62 -5.35
C GLY A 138 9.33 14.47 -5.07
N PRO A 139 9.36 15.76 -5.46
CA PRO A 139 8.39 16.75 -5.02
C PRO A 139 6.96 16.46 -5.49
N GLY A 140 6.79 15.73 -6.60
CA GLY A 140 5.46 15.37 -7.10
C GLY A 140 4.70 14.40 -6.18
N VAL A 141 5.40 13.64 -5.32
CA VAL A 141 4.77 12.71 -4.37
C VAL A 141 3.92 13.44 -3.32
N ALA A 142 4.31 14.66 -2.95
CA ALA A 142 3.56 15.50 -2.00
C ALA A 142 2.18 15.92 -2.55
N SER A 143 2.01 15.93 -3.88
CA SER A 143 0.72 16.21 -4.51
C SER A 143 -0.24 15.01 -4.53
N LEU A 144 0.25 13.81 -4.27
CA LEU A 144 -0.55 12.58 -4.26
C LEU A 144 -1.20 12.37 -2.90
N SER A 145 -2.50 12.08 -2.90
CA SER A 145 -3.23 11.67 -1.70
C SER A 145 -2.84 10.26 -1.26
N ILE A 146 -3.13 9.87 -0.02
CA ILE A 146 -2.89 8.50 0.46
C ILE A 146 -3.69 7.47 -0.35
N ALA A 147 -4.89 7.82 -0.84
CA ALA A 147 -5.66 6.95 -1.72
C ALA A 147 -4.93 6.71 -3.05
N ASP A 148 -4.31 7.73 -3.63
CA ASP A 148 -3.54 7.62 -4.88
C ASP A 148 -2.32 6.72 -4.66
N ARG A 149 -1.56 6.97 -3.58
CA ARG A 149 -0.38 6.16 -3.20
C ARG A 149 -0.75 4.70 -2.96
N ALA A 150 -1.84 4.46 -2.23
CA ALA A 150 -2.36 3.12 -1.98
C ALA A 150 -2.77 2.43 -3.29
N THR A 151 -3.37 3.15 -4.23
CA THR A 151 -3.75 2.60 -5.55
C THR A 151 -2.52 2.22 -6.37
N ILE A 152 -1.47 3.07 -6.39
CA ILE A 152 -0.20 2.76 -7.06
C ILE A 152 0.47 1.52 -6.44
N SER A 153 0.46 1.44 -5.11
CA SER A 153 1.08 0.33 -4.36
C SER A 153 0.28 -0.97 -4.47
N ASN A 154 -1.04 -0.87 -4.60
CA ASN A 154 -1.92 -2.01 -4.83
C ASN A 154 -1.61 -2.71 -6.15
N MET A 155 -1.19 -1.95 -7.17
CA MET A 155 -0.86 -2.47 -8.51
C MET A 155 0.55 -3.08 -8.60
N CYS A 156 1.23 -3.27 -7.47
CA CYS A 156 2.59 -3.82 -7.39
C CYS A 156 2.76 -5.18 -8.09
N PRO A 157 1.84 -6.16 -7.91
CA PRO A 157 1.91 -7.43 -8.63
C PRO A 157 1.88 -7.27 -10.16
N GLU A 158 1.19 -6.25 -10.70
CA GLU A 158 1.03 -6.05 -12.13
C GLU A 158 2.33 -5.62 -12.82
N TYR A 159 3.14 -4.76 -12.17
CA TYR A 159 4.49 -4.43 -12.66
C TYR A 159 5.59 -5.35 -12.11
N GLY A 160 5.25 -6.26 -11.19
CA GLY A 160 6.07 -7.37 -10.73
C GLY A 160 7.10 -7.01 -9.64
N ALA A 161 7.04 -5.81 -9.06
CA ALA A 161 7.89 -5.49 -7.92
C ALA A 161 7.44 -6.26 -6.68
N THR A 162 8.36 -6.49 -5.75
CA THR A 162 8.04 -7.14 -4.46
C THR A 162 7.22 -6.21 -3.57
N LEU A 163 7.53 -4.91 -3.61
CA LEU A 163 6.78 -3.87 -2.91
C LEU A 163 6.98 -2.50 -3.57
N ALA A 164 6.09 -1.58 -3.22
CA ALA A 164 5.99 -0.25 -3.80
C ALA A 164 5.84 0.80 -2.69
N PHE A 165 6.95 1.28 -2.15
CA PHE A 165 7.01 2.01 -0.89
C PHE A 165 6.86 3.53 -1.05
N PHE A 166 5.98 4.11 -0.23
CA PHE A 166 5.87 5.55 -0.01
C PHE A 166 6.23 5.86 1.44
N PRO A 167 7.45 6.37 1.71
CA PRO A 167 7.83 6.81 3.06
C PRO A 167 6.81 7.75 3.73
N VAL A 168 6.72 7.67 5.06
CA VAL A 168 5.77 8.46 5.86
C VAL A 168 6.10 9.95 5.79
N ASP A 169 5.14 10.77 5.38
CA ASP A 169 5.24 12.22 5.29
C ASP A 169 4.07 12.92 6.02
N ILE A 170 3.95 14.23 5.81
CA ILE A 170 2.86 15.02 6.39
C ILE A 170 1.47 14.56 5.92
N ASN A 171 1.32 14.15 4.66
CA ASN A 171 0.04 13.67 4.13
C ASN A 171 -0.38 12.38 4.83
N THR A 172 0.57 11.49 5.12
CA THR A 172 0.30 10.29 5.94
C THR A 172 -0.22 10.68 7.31
N LEU A 173 0.45 11.59 8.04
CA LEU A 173 0.01 12.03 9.38
C LEU A 173 -1.37 12.71 9.35
N GLN A 174 -1.66 13.50 8.31
CA GLN A 174 -2.98 14.11 8.09
C GLN A 174 -4.04 13.03 7.85
N TYR A 175 -3.74 12.03 7.02
CA TYR A 175 -4.63 10.88 6.82
C TYR A 175 -4.89 10.12 8.12
N LEU A 176 -3.88 9.92 8.97
CA LEU A 176 -4.05 9.31 10.30
C LEU A 176 -4.95 10.16 11.22
N THR A 177 -4.99 11.47 11.02
CA THR A 177 -5.85 12.38 11.78
C THR A 177 -7.32 12.26 11.33
N LEU A 178 -7.52 12.07 10.03
CA LEU A 178 -8.85 11.92 9.41
C LEU A 178 -9.44 10.53 9.64
N THR A 179 -8.62 9.50 9.58
CA THR A 179 -8.98 8.09 9.79
C THR A 179 -8.88 7.70 11.27
N GLY A 180 -9.45 6.55 11.67
CA GLY A 180 -9.53 6.17 13.09
C GLY A 180 -10.68 6.80 13.88
N GLN A 181 -11.70 7.34 13.19
CA GLN A 181 -13.02 7.55 13.79
C GLN A 181 -13.77 6.23 13.80
N CYS A 182 -13.63 5.49 14.88
CA CYS A 182 -14.28 4.20 15.03
C CYS A 182 -15.83 4.30 14.99
N SER A 183 -16.39 5.51 15.16
CA SER A 183 -17.82 5.81 14.98
C SER A 183 -18.35 5.51 13.57
N ARG A 184 -17.52 5.58 12.51
CA ARG A 184 -18.00 5.40 11.13
C ARG A 184 -18.19 3.94 10.73
N PHE A 185 -17.43 3.02 11.32
CA PHE A 185 -17.67 1.58 11.17
C PHE A 185 -19.00 1.12 11.81
N ALA A 186 -19.53 1.90 12.76
CA ALA A 186 -20.74 1.54 13.47
C ALA A 186 -22.03 1.80 12.67
N GLU A 187 -22.00 2.77 11.74
CA GLU A 187 -23.19 3.23 11.02
C GLU A 187 -23.52 2.39 9.78
N GLU A 188 -22.53 1.88 9.03
CA GLU A 188 -22.78 1.17 7.76
C GLU A 188 -23.07 -0.34 7.92
N GLY A 189 -22.92 -0.90 9.13
CA GLY A 189 -23.15 -2.32 9.41
C GLY A 189 -24.22 -2.63 10.46
N GLY A 190 -24.87 -1.62 11.06
CA GLY A 190 -25.80 -1.83 12.17
C GLY A 190 -25.12 -2.41 13.41
N VAL A 191 -23.87 -2.01 13.71
CA VAL A 191 -23.11 -2.58 14.82
C VAL A 191 -22.56 -1.51 15.76
N SER A 192 -23.01 -1.58 17.02
CA SER A 192 -22.73 -0.65 18.12
C SER A 192 -21.25 -0.29 18.30
N ASN A 193 -20.99 0.91 18.88
CA ASN A 193 -19.72 1.39 19.44
C ASN A 193 -18.94 0.37 20.32
N SER A 194 -19.58 -0.73 20.75
CA SER A 194 -18.92 -1.84 21.44
C SER A 194 -17.87 -2.57 20.58
N ILE A 195 -18.03 -2.63 19.25
CA ILE A 195 -17.09 -3.34 18.37
C ILE A 195 -15.70 -2.70 18.32
N CYS A 196 -15.61 -1.38 18.38
CA CYS A 196 -14.33 -0.68 18.47
C CYS A 196 -13.52 -1.10 19.70
N ARG A 197 -14.20 -1.41 20.81
CA ARG A 197 -13.58 -1.99 22.01
C ARG A 197 -13.33 -3.49 21.86
N ASP A 198 -14.25 -4.23 21.25
CA ASP A 198 -14.16 -5.70 21.13
C ASP A 198 -13.14 -6.17 20.08
N TYR A 199 -12.81 -5.34 19.09
CA TYR A 199 -11.97 -5.70 17.94
C TYR A 199 -10.59 -4.99 17.91
N GLN A 200 -10.20 -4.22 18.94
CA GLN A 200 -8.89 -3.53 19.00
C GLN A 200 -8.50 -2.81 17.68
N LEU A 201 -9.49 -2.34 16.92
CA LEU A 201 -9.29 -1.59 15.68
C LEU A 201 -8.56 -0.31 16.02
N ARG A 202 -7.48 0.01 15.28
CA ARG A 202 -6.50 1.08 15.52
C ARG A 202 -6.83 1.96 16.72
N ASP A 203 -6.60 1.44 17.91
CA ASP A 203 -6.72 2.22 19.13
C ASP A 203 -5.42 3.00 19.27
N LEU A 204 -5.34 4.17 18.63
CA LEU A 204 -4.28 5.16 18.85
C LEU A 204 -4.29 5.70 20.29
N GLY A 205 -4.98 5.03 21.22
CA GLY A 205 -4.96 5.28 22.65
C GLY A 205 -5.98 6.32 23.10
N THR A 206 -6.85 6.84 22.23
CA THR A 206 -7.92 7.73 22.69
C THR A 206 -9.11 7.80 21.74
N PHE A 207 -10.27 7.54 22.32
CA PHE A 207 -11.59 7.91 21.81
C PHE A 207 -11.81 9.44 21.75
N THR A 208 -10.80 10.25 22.09
CA THR A 208 -10.84 11.72 22.10
C THR A 208 -9.90 12.28 21.03
N ALA A 209 -10.27 13.44 20.47
CA ALA A 209 -9.42 14.15 19.51
C ALA A 209 -8.05 14.53 20.12
N ALA A 210 -8.00 14.74 21.44
CA ALA A 210 -6.79 15.16 22.15
C ALA A 210 -5.70 14.09 22.15
N GLY A 211 -6.01 12.84 22.50
CA GLY A 211 -4.96 11.82 22.49
C GLY A 211 -4.64 11.27 21.10
N ARG A 212 -5.51 11.44 20.10
CA ARG A 212 -5.14 11.16 18.70
C ARG A 212 -4.03 12.10 18.26
N LYS A 213 -4.17 13.39 18.61
CA LYS A 213 -3.13 14.38 18.37
C LYS A 213 -1.83 14.02 19.11
N GLU A 214 -1.92 13.53 20.34
CA GLU A 214 -0.76 13.06 21.09
C GLU A 214 -0.08 11.85 20.44
N ALA A 215 -0.86 10.84 20.04
CA ALA A 215 -0.36 9.64 19.38
C ALA A 215 0.31 9.95 18.04
N ILE A 216 -0.30 10.81 17.22
CA ILE A 216 0.29 11.26 15.95
C ILE A 216 1.56 12.07 16.22
N GLY A 217 1.58 12.91 17.25
CA GLY A 217 2.79 13.62 17.68
C GLY A 217 3.92 12.66 18.09
N ARG A 218 3.60 11.56 18.80
CA ARG A 218 4.58 10.50 19.12
C ARG A 218 5.09 9.79 17.89
N ILE A 219 4.20 9.44 16.95
CA ILE A 219 4.57 8.83 15.65
C ILE A 219 5.55 9.74 14.89
N GLU A 220 5.21 11.02 14.76
CA GLU A 220 6.05 12.00 14.07
C GLU A 220 7.42 12.16 14.74
N ALA A 221 7.44 12.32 16.07
CA ALA A 221 8.68 12.46 16.82
C ALA A 221 9.58 11.22 16.69
N TYR A 222 9.00 10.03 16.79
CA TYR A 222 9.71 8.77 16.58
C TYR A 222 10.32 8.71 15.18
N LEU A 223 9.51 8.86 14.13
CA LEU A 223 9.95 8.74 12.74
C LEU A 223 11.03 9.78 12.37
N LYS A 224 10.94 11.01 12.89
CA LYS A 224 11.99 12.03 12.70
C LYS A 224 13.29 11.66 13.40
N THR A 225 13.19 11.05 14.58
CA THR A 225 14.36 10.61 15.37
C THR A 225 15.10 9.48 14.67
N VAL A 226 14.37 8.48 14.16
CA VAL A 226 14.95 7.32 13.46
C VAL A 226 15.17 7.53 11.96
N LYS A 227 14.98 8.76 11.46
CA LYS A 227 15.18 9.14 10.04
C LYS A 227 14.28 8.38 9.05
N MET A 228 13.06 8.04 9.49
CA MET A 228 12.01 7.42 8.67
C MET A 228 10.85 8.38 8.33
N TYR A 229 10.94 9.65 8.75
CA TYR A 229 10.02 10.70 8.32
C TYR A 229 10.56 11.41 7.08
N ARG A 230 9.73 11.57 6.05
CA ARG A 230 10.10 12.06 4.73
C ARG A 230 9.59 13.47 4.46
N GLN A 231 10.46 14.31 3.91
CA GLN A 231 10.09 15.56 3.25
C GLN A 231 10.45 15.44 1.77
N TYR A 232 9.44 15.25 0.92
CA TYR A 232 9.64 14.94 -0.50
C TYR A 232 10.20 16.11 -1.31
N GLU A 233 10.09 17.33 -0.79
CA GLU A 233 10.65 18.55 -1.35
C GLU A 233 12.14 18.72 -1.03
N ASP A 234 12.63 18.04 0.01
CA ASP A 234 14.03 18.12 0.46
C ASP A 234 14.87 17.03 -0.22
N ALA A 235 15.46 17.39 -1.36
CA ALA A 235 16.34 16.49 -2.11
C ALA A 235 17.57 16.04 -1.31
N ALA A 236 17.97 16.75 -0.25
CA ALA A 236 19.09 16.31 0.60
C ALA A 236 18.77 15.05 1.41
N GLN A 237 17.48 14.71 1.56
CA GLN A 237 17.07 13.47 2.20
C GLN A 237 17.05 12.30 1.20
N ASP A 238 17.06 12.52 -0.12
CA ASP A 238 16.91 11.47 -1.15
C ASP A 238 17.88 10.29 -0.93
N PRO A 239 17.37 9.05 -0.79
CA PRO A 239 18.23 7.88 -0.65
C PRO A 239 19.08 7.62 -1.90
N VAL A 240 20.16 6.86 -1.71
CA VAL A 240 20.95 6.33 -2.83
C VAL A 240 20.30 5.05 -3.34
N PHE A 241 19.59 5.18 -4.47
CA PHE A 241 18.92 4.06 -5.11
C PHE A 241 19.85 3.28 -6.05
N SER A 242 19.55 2.00 -6.29
CA SER A 242 20.30 1.18 -7.26
C SER A 242 20.08 1.65 -8.70
N LYS A 243 18.89 2.19 -8.98
CA LYS A 243 18.52 2.81 -10.26
C LYS A 243 17.47 3.87 -9.97
N VAL A 244 17.53 5.00 -10.66
CA VAL A 244 16.48 6.03 -10.64
C VAL A 244 15.72 6.03 -11.96
N VAL A 245 14.41 6.10 -11.87
CA VAL A 245 13.48 6.29 -12.98
C VAL A 245 12.63 7.52 -12.66
N GLU A 246 12.29 8.32 -13.66
CA GLU A 246 11.54 9.57 -13.46
C GLU A 246 10.22 9.58 -14.22
N LEU A 247 9.18 10.16 -13.60
CA LEU A 247 7.91 10.50 -14.23
C LEU A 247 7.58 11.96 -13.93
N ASP A 248 7.35 12.72 -15.00
CA ASP A 248 6.71 14.03 -14.91
C ASP A 248 5.18 13.85 -15.01
N LEU A 249 4.47 14.28 -13.96
CA LEU A 249 3.01 14.24 -13.90
C LEU A 249 2.34 15.08 -14.99
N GLY A 250 3.02 16.07 -15.55
CA GLY A 250 2.53 16.85 -16.68
C GLY A 250 2.37 16.04 -17.98
N ASN A 251 3.08 14.91 -18.09
CA ASN A 251 2.99 14.01 -19.25
C ASN A 251 1.87 12.96 -19.11
N VAL A 252 1.20 12.91 -17.96
CA VAL A 252 0.08 11.98 -17.74
C VAL A 252 -1.14 12.51 -18.48
N VAL A 253 -1.68 11.67 -19.37
CA VAL A 253 -2.92 11.95 -20.12
C VAL A 253 -4.02 10.96 -19.72
N PRO A 254 -5.31 11.38 -19.79
CA PRO A 254 -6.44 10.49 -19.57
C PRO A 254 -6.35 9.21 -20.40
N SER A 255 -6.56 8.08 -19.75
CA SER A 255 -6.27 6.76 -20.29
C SER A 255 -7.14 5.67 -19.69
N VAL A 256 -7.24 4.55 -20.42
CA VAL A 256 -7.83 3.31 -19.95
C VAL A 256 -6.82 2.17 -20.15
N SER A 257 -7.04 1.04 -19.48
CA SER A 257 -6.24 -0.17 -19.72
C SER A 257 -7.07 -1.27 -20.36
N GLY A 258 -6.50 -1.95 -21.36
CA GLY A 258 -7.13 -3.10 -21.98
C GLY A 258 -6.73 -3.28 -23.45
N PRO A 259 -7.42 -4.19 -24.19
CA PRO A 259 -8.57 -4.98 -23.74
C PRO A 259 -8.19 -6.26 -22.97
N LYS A 260 -6.90 -6.62 -22.89
CA LYS A 260 -6.48 -7.94 -22.34
C LYS A 260 -5.69 -7.87 -21.04
N ARG A 261 -4.88 -6.82 -20.83
CA ARG A 261 -3.97 -6.76 -19.68
C ARG A 261 -3.99 -5.39 -19.00
N PRO A 262 -3.74 -5.31 -17.67
CA PRO A 262 -3.69 -4.05 -16.91
C PRO A 262 -2.57 -3.07 -17.29
N GLN A 263 -1.56 -3.53 -18.01
CA GLN A 263 -0.46 -2.71 -18.51
C GLN A 263 -0.70 -2.16 -19.93
N ASP A 264 -1.77 -2.60 -20.59
CA ASP A 264 -2.10 -2.18 -21.96
C ASP A 264 -2.78 -0.80 -21.92
N ARG A 265 -2.01 0.24 -21.60
CA ARG A 265 -2.51 1.62 -21.50
C ARG A 265 -2.82 2.21 -22.88
N ILE A 266 -4.03 2.73 -23.05
CA ILE A 266 -4.54 3.40 -24.25
C ILE A 266 -5.00 4.81 -23.86
N SER A 267 -4.54 5.84 -24.58
CA SER A 267 -5.04 7.21 -24.39
C SER A 267 -6.53 7.30 -24.75
N VAL A 268 -7.32 8.09 -24.03
CA VAL A 268 -8.75 8.28 -24.33
C VAL A 268 -8.96 8.80 -25.76
N ASP A 269 -8.06 9.63 -26.26
CA ASP A 269 -8.11 10.18 -27.62
C ASP A 269 -7.97 9.09 -28.70
N GLU A 270 -7.23 8.02 -28.38
CA GLU A 270 -6.91 6.92 -29.30
C GLU A 270 -7.84 5.72 -29.14
N LEU A 271 -8.67 5.72 -28.09
CA LEU A 271 -9.47 4.56 -27.68
C LEU A 271 -10.34 3.99 -28.80
N LYS A 272 -11.00 4.86 -29.58
CA LYS A 272 -11.85 4.44 -30.71
C LYS A 272 -11.02 3.76 -31.80
N GLN A 273 -9.86 4.31 -32.11
CA GLN A 273 -8.97 3.78 -33.16
C GLN A 273 -8.38 2.43 -32.74
N GLU A 274 -7.88 2.34 -31.52
CA GLU A 274 -7.36 1.10 -30.93
C GLU A 274 -8.43 0.01 -30.85
N PHE A 275 -9.65 0.34 -30.40
CA PHE A 275 -10.75 -0.63 -30.37
C PHE A 275 -11.05 -1.19 -31.76
N LEU A 276 -11.18 -0.33 -32.77
CA LEU A 276 -11.44 -0.76 -34.15
C LEU A 276 -10.30 -1.60 -34.73
N SER A 277 -9.04 -1.23 -34.45
CA SER A 277 -7.89 -2.04 -34.87
C SER A 277 -7.93 -3.42 -34.23
N ASN A 278 -8.24 -3.49 -32.92
CA ASN A 278 -8.28 -4.74 -32.17
C ASN A 278 -9.39 -5.71 -32.59
N LEU A 279 -10.46 -5.22 -33.23
CA LEU A 279 -11.48 -6.09 -33.86
C LEU A 279 -10.93 -6.92 -35.03
N THR A 280 -9.90 -6.41 -35.71
CA THR A 280 -9.32 -7.06 -36.90
C THR A 280 -8.02 -7.80 -36.61
N ASN A 281 -7.39 -7.53 -35.46
CA ASN A 281 -6.14 -8.16 -35.04
C ASN A 281 -6.33 -9.67 -34.79
N LYS A 282 -5.35 -10.47 -35.23
CA LYS A 282 -5.34 -11.91 -34.94
C LYS A 282 -5.36 -12.14 -33.43
N VAL A 283 -6.36 -12.86 -32.94
CA VAL A 283 -6.38 -13.33 -31.55
C VAL A 283 -5.27 -14.37 -31.40
N SER A 284 -4.19 -14.02 -30.70
CA SER A 284 -3.18 -15.00 -30.29
C SER A 284 -3.85 -16.05 -29.41
N ARG A 285 -4.04 -17.27 -29.92
CA ARG A 285 -4.45 -18.42 -29.12
C ARG A 285 -3.41 -18.63 -28.03
N ARG A 286 -3.87 -18.78 -26.78
CA ARG A 286 -3.05 -19.26 -25.65
C ARG A 286 -2.39 -20.56 -26.11
N ILE A 287 -1.06 -20.60 -26.19
CA ILE A 287 -0.35 -21.87 -26.34
C ILE A 287 -0.51 -22.57 -25.00
N GLU A 288 -1.40 -23.54 -24.95
CA GLU A 288 -1.45 -24.56 -23.90
C GLU A 288 -0.19 -25.42 -24.04
N ASN A 289 0.88 -25.06 -23.35
CA ASN A 289 1.95 -26.01 -23.07
C ASN A 289 1.67 -26.63 -21.71
N ARG A 290 1.17 -27.87 -21.77
CA ARG A 290 1.12 -28.85 -20.69
C ARG A 290 2.49 -29.11 -20.10
#